data_AF-A0A956WPA1-F1
#
_entry.id   AF-A0A956WPA1-F1
#
_cell.length_a   1.000
_cell.length_b   1.000
_cell.length_c   1.000
_cell.angle_alpha   90.00
_cell.angle_beta   90.00
_cell.angle_gamma   90.00
#
_symmetry.space_group_name_H-M   'P 1'
#
loop_
_entity.id
_entity.type
_entity.pdbx_description
1 polymer ?
#
loop_
_entity_poly.entity_id
_entity_poly.type
_entity_poly.pdbx_seq_one_letter_code
_entity_poly.pdbx_strand_id
1 'polypeptide(L)'
;MPLVQRYLRAVALPVGSLNDGLPRSLIGGETAQASSLATSPWPLTDADRNLTVAFNLNRYLFLNDLNASSVLDPAWPGAATLRRLDSLTTGDLIRRAGGSEVSVALLDAHGGAVTSRSPALGAIADLAYHVGDQNLFRVRGGNVLRPHSVLQKT
;
A
#
# COMPACT_ATOMS: atom_id res chain seq x y z
N MET A 1 0.49 11.09 6.06
CA MET A 1 1.90 10.74 5.91
C MET A 1 2.71 11.72 6.74
N PRO A 2 2.73 11.58 8.07
CA PRO A 2 3.38 12.56 8.94
C PRO A 2 4.88 12.72 8.65
N LEU A 3 5.57 11.62 8.34
CA LEU A 3 7.02 11.62 8.05
C LEU A 3 7.35 12.37 6.74
N VAL A 4 6.58 12.16 5.67
CA VAL A 4 6.74 12.88 4.41
C VAL A 4 6.46 14.36 4.58
N GLN A 5 5.38 14.72 5.27
CA GLN A 5 5.06 16.12 5.54
C GLN A 5 6.15 16.80 6.40
N ARG A 6 6.74 16.09 7.37
CA ARG A 6 7.85 16.60 8.17
C ARG A 6 9.10 16.81 7.33
N TYR A 7 9.44 15.86 6.45
CA TYR A 7 10.55 16.01 5.50
C TYR A 7 10.34 17.21 4.57
N LEU A 8 9.19 17.29 3.88
CA LEU A 8 8.88 18.37 2.94
C LEU A 8 8.96 19.75 3.59
N ARG A 9 8.50 19.90 4.84
CA ARG A 9 8.67 21.13 5.61
C ARG A 9 10.15 21.44 5.90
N ALA A 10 10.94 20.44 6.31
CA ALA A 10 12.34 20.63 6.67
C ALA A 10 13.23 21.06 5.47
N VAL A 11 12.87 20.62 4.25
CA VAL A 11 13.59 20.98 3.02
C VAL A 11 12.94 22.12 2.21
N ALA A 12 11.86 22.71 2.73
CA ALA A 12 11.16 23.86 2.14
C ALA A 12 10.83 23.70 0.63
N LEU A 13 10.55 22.48 0.18
CA LEU A 13 10.28 22.22 -1.23
C LEU A 13 8.86 22.69 -1.61
N PRO A 14 8.67 23.28 -2.80
CA PRO A 14 7.34 23.62 -3.28
C PRO A 14 6.52 22.35 -3.52
N VAL A 15 5.40 22.24 -2.80
CA VAL A 15 4.54 21.04 -2.81
C VAL A 15 3.30 21.29 -3.67
N GLY A 16 2.92 20.31 -4.49
CA GLY A 16 1.59 20.21 -5.08
C GLY A 16 0.82 19.05 -4.42
N SER A 17 -0.45 19.28 -4.12
CA SER A 17 -1.38 18.23 -3.67
C SER A 17 -2.01 17.56 -4.87
N LEU A 18 -2.09 16.23 -4.85
CA LEU A 18 -2.77 15.42 -5.86
C LEU A 18 -3.65 14.41 -5.14
N ASN A 19 -4.89 14.27 -5.56
CA ASN A 19 -5.65 13.07 -5.22
C ASN A 19 -5.00 11.90 -5.95
N ASP A 20 -4.81 10.78 -5.26
CA ASP A 20 -4.45 9.52 -5.88
C ASP A 20 -5.61 9.11 -6.80
N GLY A 21 -5.51 9.53 -8.07
CA GLY A 21 -6.65 9.69 -8.96
C GLY A 21 -7.34 8.37 -9.24
N LEU A 22 -8.44 8.09 -8.52
CA LEU A 22 -9.39 6.98 -8.70
C LEU A 22 -8.85 5.83 -9.57
N PRO A 23 -7.80 5.11 -9.12
CA PRO A 23 -7.06 4.24 -10.02
C PRO A 23 -7.97 3.12 -10.52
N ARG A 24 -7.84 2.79 -11.81
CA ARG A 24 -8.55 1.66 -12.41
C ARG A 24 -7.66 0.43 -12.35
N SER A 25 -8.20 -0.67 -11.83
CA SER A 25 -7.53 -1.96 -11.86
C SER A 25 -7.96 -2.74 -13.11
N LEU A 26 -7.02 -3.45 -13.74
CA LEU A 26 -7.24 -4.34 -14.88
C LEU A 26 -6.89 -5.77 -14.45
N ILE A 27 -7.87 -6.66 -14.44
CA ILE A 27 -7.69 -8.08 -14.06
C ILE A 27 -8.46 -8.92 -15.07
N GLY A 28 -7.75 -9.83 -15.76
CA GLY A 28 -8.37 -10.76 -16.71
C GLY A 28 -9.07 -10.08 -17.90
N GLY A 29 -8.61 -8.89 -18.31
CA GLY A 29 -9.24 -8.10 -19.39
C GLY A 29 -10.38 -7.19 -18.92
N GLU A 30 -10.88 -7.38 -17.71
CA GLU A 30 -11.94 -6.58 -17.10
C GLU A 30 -11.38 -5.43 -16.26
N THR A 31 -12.14 -4.33 -16.16
CA THR A 31 -11.71 -3.15 -15.40
C THR A 31 -12.75 -2.66 -14.41
N ALA A 32 -12.29 -2.18 -13.25
CA ALA A 32 -13.13 -1.49 -12.28
C ALA A 32 -12.35 -0.38 -11.57
N GLN A 33 -13.08 0.53 -10.90
CA GLN A 33 -12.48 1.60 -10.10
C GLN A 33 -12.05 1.06 -8.73
N ALA A 34 -10.82 1.33 -8.31
CA ALA A 34 -10.31 0.90 -7.00
C ALA A 34 -11.01 1.61 -5.82
N SER A 35 -11.64 2.76 -6.09
CA SER A 35 -12.43 3.54 -5.13
C SER A 35 -13.80 2.93 -4.81
N SER A 36 -14.30 1.99 -5.61
CA SER A 36 -15.55 1.27 -5.33
C SER A 36 -15.59 -0.07 -6.06
N LEU A 37 -15.66 -1.15 -5.28
CA LEU A 37 -15.75 -2.51 -5.82
C LEU A 37 -17.20 -2.99 -5.98
N ALA A 38 -18.19 -2.18 -5.56
CA ALA A 38 -19.59 -2.58 -5.49
C ALA A 38 -20.13 -3.10 -6.84
N THR A 39 -19.79 -2.40 -7.92
CA THR A 39 -20.21 -2.72 -9.29
C THR A 39 -19.12 -3.42 -10.12
N SER A 40 -18.05 -3.89 -9.46
CA SER A 40 -16.95 -4.57 -10.18
C SER A 40 -17.43 -5.89 -10.80
N PRO A 41 -16.89 -6.24 -11.99
CA PRO A 41 -17.28 -7.45 -12.71
C PRO A 41 -16.68 -8.73 -12.11
N TRP A 42 -15.70 -8.58 -11.21
CA TRP A 42 -14.99 -9.73 -10.63
C TRP A 42 -15.83 -10.43 -9.55
N PRO A 43 -15.64 -11.75 -9.36
CA PRO A 43 -16.33 -12.51 -8.32
C PRO A 43 -15.72 -12.26 -6.92
N LEU A 44 -15.94 -11.07 -6.39
CA LEU A 44 -15.58 -10.72 -5.01
C LEU A 44 -16.56 -11.29 -3.99
N THR A 45 -16.06 -11.57 -2.79
CA THR A 45 -16.90 -11.87 -1.63
C THR A 45 -17.76 -10.66 -1.23
N ASP A 46 -18.88 -10.89 -0.56
CA ASP A 46 -19.72 -9.80 -0.03
C ASP A 46 -18.96 -8.89 0.93
N ALA A 47 -18.01 -9.48 1.66
CA ALA A 47 -17.17 -8.79 2.61
C ALA A 47 -16.18 -7.83 1.92
N ASP A 48 -15.72 -8.14 0.71
CA ASP A 48 -14.77 -7.32 -0.03
C ASP A 48 -15.47 -6.31 -0.96
N ARG A 49 -16.62 -6.70 -1.51
CA ARG A 49 -17.35 -5.93 -2.54
C ARG A 49 -17.78 -4.54 -2.09
N ASN A 50 -18.08 -4.38 -0.80
CA ASN A 50 -18.63 -3.13 -0.26
C ASN A 50 -17.56 -2.14 0.24
N LEU A 51 -16.28 -2.44 -0.02
CA LEU A 51 -15.14 -1.67 0.46
C LEU A 51 -14.26 -1.22 -0.71
N THR A 52 -13.44 -0.20 -0.45
CA THR A 52 -12.40 0.21 -1.42
C THR A 52 -11.26 -0.81 -1.42
N VAL A 53 -10.47 -0.84 -2.50
CA VAL A 53 -9.29 -1.72 -2.58
C VAL A 53 -8.33 -1.44 -1.42
N ALA A 54 -8.00 -0.17 -1.16
CA ALA A 54 -7.11 0.22 -0.07
C ALA A 54 -7.65 -0.20 1.31
N PHE A 55 -8.96 -0.10 1.54
CA PHE A 55 -9.56 -0.53 2.79
C PHE A 55 -9.49 -2.06 2.95
N ASN A 56 -9.81 -2.83 1.91
CA ASN A 56 -9.68 -4.30 1.96
C ASN A 56 -8.25 -4.74 2.24
N LEU A 57 -7.26 -4.12 1.59
CA LEU A 57 -5.85 -4.45 1.82
C LEU A 57 -5.43 -4.15 3.27
N ASN A 58 -5.81 -2.98 3.82
CA ASN A 58 -5.59 -2.70 5.24
C ASN A 58 -6.30 -3.69 6.16
N ARG A 59 -7.53 -4.07 5.83
CA ARG A 59 -8.30 -5.04 6.61
C ARG A 59 -7.60 -6.40 6.63
N TYR A 60 -7.04 -6.88 5.51
CA TYR A 60 -6.28 -8.14 5.51
C TYR A 60 -5.01 -8.07 6.35
N LEU A 61 -4.31 -6.92 6.36
CA LEU A 61 -3.18 -6.71 7.26
C LEU A 61 -3.65 -6.78 8.73
N PHE A 62 -4.74 -6.08 9.07
CA PHE A 62 -5.33 -6.10 10.40
C PHE A 62 -5.73 -7.51 10.86
N LEU A 63 -6.37 -8.30 9.99
CA LEU A 63 -6.74 -9.70 10.28
C LEU A 63 -5.55 -10.64 10.44
N ASN A 64 -4.34 -10.20 10.07
CA ASN A 64 -3.08 -10.88 10.36
C ASN A 64 -2.33 -10.26 11.55
N ASP A 65 -3.00 -9.50 12.42
CA ASP A 65 -2.41 -8.78 13.56
C ASP A 65 -1.30 -7.80 13.14
N LEU A 66 -1.41 -7.25 11.93
CA LEU A 66 -0.51 -6.23 11.41
C LEU A 66 -1.25 -4.90 11.43
N ASN A 67 -0.63 -3.86 11.98
CA ASN A 67 -1.14 -2.51 11.88
C ASN A 67 -0.08 -1.60 11.26
N ALA A 68 -0.52 -0.55 10.56
CA ALA A 68 0.39 0.32 9.83
C ALA A 68 1.36 1.09 10.73
N SER A 69 1.04 1.28 12.00
CA SER A 69 1.93 1.92 12.98
C SER A 69 3.01 0.96 13.49
N SER A 70 2.71 -0.31 13.72
CA SER A 70 3.66 -1.29 14.26
C SER A 70 4.73 -1.67 13.25
N VAL A 71 4.39 -1.67 11.96
CA VAL A 71 5.36 -1.99 10.88
C VAL A 71 6.28 -0.82 10.52
N LEU A 72 5.98 0.38 11.03
CA LEU A 72 6.82 1.58 10.90
C LEU A 72 7.66 1.83 12.16
N ASP A 73 7.53 1.00 13.20
CA ASP A 73 8.33 1.10 14.41
C ASP A 73 9.80 0.71 14.15
N PRO A 74 10.80 1.43 14.68
CA PRO A 74 12.21 1.07 14.49
C PRO A 74 12.61 -0.33 14.99
N ALA A 75 11.88 -0.90 15.94
CA ALA A 75 12.12 -2.24 16.46
C ALA A 75 11.38 -3.33 15.65
N TRP A 76 10.70 -2.97 14.58
CA TRP A 76 10.09 -3.93 13.66
C TRP A 76 11.14 -4.62 12.77
N PRO A 77 10.98 -5.92 12.46
CA PRO A 77 10.06 -6.87 13.07
C PRO A 77 10.65 -7.53 14.34
N GLY A 78 9.82 -7.74 15.36
CA GLY A 78 10.21 -8.55 16.52
C GLY A 78 10.38 -10.04 16.18
N ALA A 79 11.13 -10.78 16.99
CA ALA A 79 11.48 -12.19 16.73
C ALA A 79 10.27 -13.13 16.55
N ALA A 80 9.16 -12.87 17.26
CA ALA A 80 7.92 -13.64 17.10
C ALA A 80 7.26 -13.40 15.73
N THR A 81 7.23 -12.14 15.30
CA THR A 81 6.72 -11.74 13.97
C THR A 81 7.59 -12.32 12.86
N LEU A 82 8.92 -12.25 12.99
CA LEU A 82 9.85 -12.86 12.05
C LEU A 82 9.48 -14.31 11.79
N ARG A 83 9.47 -15.16 12.83
CA ARG A 83 9.14 -16.58 12.69
C ARG A 83 7.76 -16.84 12.06
N ARG A 84 6.79 -15.99 12.36
CA ARG A 84 5.41 -16.14 11.86
C ARG A 84 5.29 -15.83 10.36
N LEU A 85 6.08 -14.88 9.86
CA LEU A 85 5.92 -14.30 8.52
C LEU A 85 7.04 -14.70 7.55
N ASP A 86 8.15 -15.26 8.02
CA ASP A 86 9.36 -15.53 7.23
C ASP A 86 9.11 -16.40 5.99
N SER A 87 8.20 -17.37 6.10
CA SER A 87 7.87 -18.27 5.01
C SER A 87 6.69 -17.81 4.15
N LEU A 88 6.16 -16.61 4.38
CA LEU A 88 4.90 -16.16 3.76
C LEU A 88 5.15 -15.07 2.73
N THR A 89 4.32 -15.10 1.70
CA THR A 89 4.15 -13.97 0.79
C THR A 89 3.01 -13.08 1.27
N THR A 90 2.93 -11.86 0.72
CA THR A 90 1.76 -10.97 0.95
C THR A 90 0.46 -11.59 0.44
N GLY A 91 0.49 -12.34 -0.66
CA GLY A 91 -0.64 -13.10 -1.17
C GLY A 91 -1.10 -14.18 -0.19
N ASP A 92 -0.17 -14.86 0.49
CA ASP A 92 -0.51 -15.83 1.55
C ASP A 92 -1.22 -15.16 2.73
N LEU A 93 -0.85 -13.94 3.10
CA LEU A 93 -1.53 -13.18 4.15
C LEU A 93 -2.98 -12.84 3.77
N ILE A 94 -3.21 -12.44 2.51
CA ILE A 94 -4.56 -12.18 2.00
C ILE A 94 -5.39 -13.46 2.05
N ARG A 95 -4.86 -14.58 1.54
CA ARG A 95 -5.56 -15.88 1.55
C ARG A 95 -5.87 -16.34 2.97
N ARG A 96 -4.92 -16.23 3.90
CA ARG A 96 -5.12 -16.59 5.33
C ARG A 96 -6.21 -15.78 5.99
N ALA A 97 -6.38 -14.52 5.59
CA ALA A 97 -7.44 -13.64 6.06
C ALA A 97 -8.79 -13.87 5.35
N GLY A 98 -8.91 -14.91 4.52
CA GLY A 98 -10.14 -15.25 3.79
C GLY A 98 -10.32 -14.49 2.47
N GLY A 99 -9.29 -13.79 2.00
CA GLY A 99 -9.31 -13.11 0.70
C GLY A 99 -9.31 -14.09 -0.48
N SER A 100 -10.04 -13.72 -1.52
CA SER A 100 -10.13 -14.48 -2.77
C SER A 100 -8.88 -14.30 -3.65
N GLU A 101 -8.73 -15.13 -4.70
CA GLU A 101 -7.70 -14.89 -5.72
C GLU A 101 -7.89 -13.56 -6.45
N VAL A 102 -9.12 -13.06 -6.57
CA VAL A 102 -9.39 -11.71 -7.07
C VAL A 102 -8.78 -10.66 -6.13
N SER A 103 -8.89 -10.85 -4.82
CA SER A 103 -8.29 -9.96 -3.82
C SER A 103 -6.76 -9.95 -3.94
N VAL A 104 -6.15 -11.11 -4.22
CA VAL A 104 -4.71 -11.23 -4.51
C VAL A 104 -4.33 -10.54 -5.84
N ALA A 105 -5.15 -10.69 -6.89
CA ALA A 105 -4.92 -10.00 -8.16
C ALA A 105 -5.10 -8.47 -8.03
N LEU A 106 -6.02 -8.01 -7.17
CA LEU A 106 -6.18 -6.60 -6.84
C LEU A 106 -4.97 -6.03 -6.12
N LEU A 107 -4.34 -6.80 -5.23
CA LEU A 107 -3.05 -6.42 -4.64
C LEU A 107 -1.99 -6.18 -5.73
N ASP A 108 -1.86 -7.07 -6.70
CA ASP A 108 -0.90 -6.89 -7.81
C ASP A 108 -1.26 -5.71 -8.72
N ALA A 109 -2.54 -5.53 -9.02
CA ALA A 109 -3.00 -4.42 -9.86
C ALA A 109 -2.81 -3.06 -9.19
N HIS A 110 -2.87 -3.00 -7.84
CA HIS A 110 -2.79 -1.77 -7.07
C HIS A 110 -1.39 -1.46 -6.55
N GLY A 111 -0.67 -2.48 -6.07
CA GLY A 111 0.67 -2.38 -5.50
C GLY A 111 1.81 -2.59 -6.49
N GLY A 112 1.51 -2.77 -7.78
CA GLY A 112 2.49 -3.10 -8.81
C GLY A 112 2.59 -4.61 -9.08
N ALA A 113 2.88 -4.96 -10.33
CA ALA A 113 2.93 -6.35 -10.76
C ALA A 113 3.90 -7.15 -9.87
N VAL A 114 3.44 -8.32 -9.40
CA VAL A 114 4.15 -9.29 -8.53
C VAL A 114 4.17 -9.03 -7.04
N THR A 115 3.56 -7.95 -6.54
CA THR A 115 3.49 -7.64 -5.11
C THR A 115 2.94 -8.78 -4.27
N SER A 116 1.98 -9.57 -4.77
CA SER A 116 1.41 -10.76 -4.14
C SER A 116 2.42 -11.88 -3.87
N ARG A 117 3.50 -11.92 -4.65
CA ARG A 117 4.57 -12.93 -4.56
C ARG A 117 5.76 -12.46 -3.73
N SER A 118 5.79 -11.19 -3.33
CA SER A 118 6.84 -10.65 -2.50
C SER A 118 6.81 -11.26 -1.10
N PRO A 119 7.98 -11.53 -0.48
CA PRO A 119 8.05 -11.92 0.91
C PRO A 119 7.32 -10.92 1.81
N ALA A 120 6.47 -11.42 2.69
CA ALA A 120 5.59 -10.60 3.53
C ALA A 120 6.41 -9.60 4.36
N LEU A 121 7.46 -10.06 5.03
CA LEU A 121 8.31 -9.22 5.89
C LEU A 121 8.88 -7.99 5.17
N GLY A 122 9.26 -8.13 3.90
CA GLY A 122 9.82 -7.04 3.12
C GLY A 122 8.78 -6.07 2.57
N ALA A 123 7.58 -6.55 2.28
CA ALA A 123 6.55 -5.79 1.56
C ALA A 123 5.50 -5.13 2.48
N ILE A 124 5.28 -5.63 3.70
CA ILE A 124 4.22 -5.12 4.58
C ILE A 124 4.40 -3.63 4.91
N ALA A 125 5.63 -3.17 5.18
CA ALA A 125 5.87 -1.77 5.51
C ALA A 125 5.51 -0.83 4.35
N ASP A 126 5.87 -1.24 3.13
CA ASP A 126 5.55 -0.51 1.90
C ASP A 126 4.03 -0.50 1.64
N LEU A 127 3.38 -1.66 1.78
CA LEU A 127 1.93 -1.78 1.66
C LEU A 127 1.22 -0.90 2.68
N ALA A 128 1.57 -1.02 3.96
CA ALA A 128 0.97 -0.22 5.03
C ALA A 128 1.14 1.30 4.80
N TYR A 129 2.29 1.71 4.26
CA TYR A 129 2.54 3.10 3.90
C TYR A 129 1.65 3.56 2.74
N HIS A 130 1.50 2.75 1.69
CA HIS A 130 0.74 3.11 0.49
C HIS A 130 -0.78 2.95 0.63
N VAL A 131 -1.24 1.95 1.37
CA VAL A 131 -2.68 1.71 1.58
C VAL A 131 -3.22 2.48 2.78
N GLY A 132 -2.37 2.81 3.76
CA GLY A 132 -2.78 3.49 4.99
C GLY A 132 -3.02 5.00 4.84
N ASP A 133 -2.49 5.63 3.78
CA ASP A 133 -2.74 7.02 3.49
C ASP A 133 -2.68 7.33 1.98
N GLN A 134 -3.83 7.70 1.40
CA GLN A 134 -3.97 8.04 -0.02
C GLN A 134 -3.63 9.52 -0.32
N ASN A 135 -3.15 10.29 0.66
CA ASN A 135 -2.72 11.67 0.45
C ASN A 135 -1.32 11.71 -0.19
N LEU A 136 -1.25 11.91 -1.50
CA LEU A 136 0.02 11.98 -2.23
C LEU A 136 0.48 13.43 -2.41
N PHE A 137 1.78 13.66 -2.16
CA PHE A 137 2.46 14.92 -2.43
C PHE A 137 3.47 14.75 -3.57
N ARG A 138 3.52 15.70 -4.50
CA ARG A 138 4.62 15.81 -5.47
C ARG A 138 5.38 17.11 -5.30
N VAL A 139 6.70 17.04 -5.54
CA VAL A 139 7.56 18.22 -5.66
C VAL A 139 7.28 18.87 -7.02
N ARG A 140 6.95 20.17 -7.03
CA ARG A 140 6.77 20.92 -8.27
C ARG A 140 8.11 21.02 -9.01
N GLY A 141 8.16 20.58 -10.27
CA GLY A 141 9.42 20.45 -11.02
C GLY A 141 10.02 19.04 -11.01
N GLY A 142 9.41 18.09 -10.29
CA GLY A 142 9.76 16.67 -10.33
C GLY A 142 10.92 16.26 -9.42
N ASN A 143 11.31 14.98 -9.52
CA ASN A 143 12.27 14.35 -8.62
C ASN A 143 13.72 14.85 -8.78
N VAL A 144 14.00 15.63 -9.82
CA VAL A 144 15.32 16.22 -10.13
C VAL A 144 15.76 17.27 -9.12
N LEU A 145 14.83 17.85 -8.36
CA LEU A 145 15.14 18.85 -7.31
C LEU A 145 15.55 18.20 -5.97
N ARG A 146 15.36 16.88 -5.81
CA ARG A 146 15.67 16.17 -4.56
C ARG A 146 17.16 16.11 -4.24
N PRO A 147 18.08 15.82 -5.18
CA PRO A 147 19.53 15.84 -4.91
C PRO A 147 20.06 17.26 -4.61
N HIS A 148 19.54 18.28 -5.29
CA HIS A 148 20.05 19.65 -5.17
C HIS A 148 19.75 20.31 -3.82
N SER A 149 18.65 19.93 -3.16
CA SER A 149 18.28 20.48 -1.84
C SER A 149 19.09 19.89 -0.67
N VAL A 150 19.68 18.70 -0.83
CA VAL A 150 20.57 18.08 0.16
C VAL A 150 21.99 18.65 0.04
N LEU A 151 22.43 18.96 -1.18
CA LEU A 151 23.77 19.49 -1.46
C LEU A 151 23.94 20.99 -1.15
N GLN A 152 22.85 21.75 -0.99
CA GLN A 152 22.92 23.18 -0.67
C GLN A 152 22.96 23.49 0.84
N LYS A 153 22.99 22.46 1.72
CA LYS A 153 22.99 22.62 3.18
C LYS A 153 24.29 22.16 3.88
N THR A 154 25.35 21.90 3.12
CA THR A 154 26.74 21.80 3.62
C THR A 154 27.48 23.08 3.35
#